data_AF-A0A3N5WSX6-F1
#
_entry.id   AF-A0A3N5WSX6-F1
#
_cell.length_a   1.000
_cell.length_b   1.000
_cell.length_c   1.000
_cell.angle_alpha   90.00
_cell.angle_beta   90.00
_cell.angle_gamma   90.00
#
_symmetry.space_group_name_H-M   'P 1'
#
loop_
_entity.id
_entity.type
_entity.pdbx_description
1 polymer ?
#
loop_
_entity_poly.entity_id
_entity_poly.type
_entity_poly.pdbx_seq_one_letter_code
_entity_poly.pdbx_strand_id
1 'polypeptide(L)'
;MDEALHERLRRLAIGRVPLPAGEGPARGAPPPLPAGTEVESEHGAFWLVEKSLDEAAREEEGGRLRFSRRPWRIAGAGGEPIEAPRPIFLDLETTGFTACPLFLAATIDLDSRTLRQRFARDYPEERAVVAATAGEIAGAGTLVTFNGRS
;
A
#
# COMPACT_ATOMS: atom_id res chain seq x y z
N MET A 1 11.53 25.85 -12.20
CA MET A 1 11.30 24.41 -12.42
C MET A 1 11.46 24.17 -13.91
N ASP A 2 12.43 23.35 -14.30
CA ASP A 2 13.04 23.34 -15.63
C ASP A 2 12.12 22.73 -16.72
N GLU A 3 11.87 23.49 -17.77
CA GLU A 3 11.05 23.13 -18.93
C GLU A 3 11.66 21.95 -19.70
N ALA A 4 12.98 21.79 -19.66
CA ALA A 4 13.70 20.67 -20.24
C ALA A 4 13.41 19.32 -19.54
N LEU A 5 13.04 19.36 -18.25
CA LEU A 5 12.66 18.16 -17.50
C LEU A 5 11.26 17.67 -17.92
N HIS A 6 10.31 18.57 -18.13
CA HIS A 6 8.98 18.22 -18.63
C HIS A 6 9.02 17.64 -20.04
N GLU A 7 9.86 18.20 -20.91
CA GLU A 7 10.07 17.71 -22.28
C GLU A 7 10.66 16.27 -22.27
N ARG A 8 11.64 16.00 -21.39
CA ARG A 8 12.24 14.66 -21.21
C ARG A 8 11.24 13.65 -20.67
N LEU A 9 10.42 14.04 -19.69
CA LEU A 9 9.42 13.15 -19.11
C LEU A 9 8.30 12.81 -20.11
N ARG A 10 7.88 13.78 -20.94
CA ARG A 10 6.91 13.54 -22.01
C ARG A 10 7.43 12.58 -23.09
N ARG A 11 8.72 12.65 -23.43
CA ARG A 11 9.36 11.70 -24.36
C ARG A 11 9.40 10.28 -23.80
N LEU A 12 9.48 10.12 -22.48
CA LEU A 12 9.49 8.80 -21.82
C LEU A 12 8.08 8.21 -21.64
N ALA A 13 7.03 9.04 -21.66
CA ALA A 13 5.65 8.64 -21.39
C ALA A 13 4.86 8.11 -22.60
N ILE A 14 5.49 7.93 -23.77
CA ILE A 14 4.80 7.43 -24.97
C ILE A 14 4.94 5.91 -25.05
N GLY A 15 3.96 5.21 -24.49
CA GLY A 15 3.78 3.78 -24.77
C GLY A 15 2.86 3.08 -23.79
N ARG A 16 1.54 3.25 -23.92
CA ARG A 16 0.60 2.22 -23.45
C ARG A 16 0.81 0.99 -24.33
N VAL A 17 1.73 0.12 -23.93
CA VAL A 17 1.87 -1.21 -24.53
C VAL A 17 0.80 -2.10 -23.88
N PRO A 18 -0.15 -2.65 -24.66
CA PRO A 18 -1.06 -3.66 -24.13
C PRO A 18 -0.23 -4.84 -23.65
N LEU A 19 -0.42 -5.26 -22.39
CA LEU A 19 0.17 -6.50 -21.90
C LEU A 19 -0.39 -7.66 -22.74
N PRO A 20 0.45 -8.49 -23.37
CA PRO A 20 -0.04 -9.66 -24.08
C PRO A 20 -0.74 -10.60 -23.09
N ALA A 21 -1.90 -11.13 -23.48
CA ALA A 21 -2.53 -12.24 -22.78
C ALA A 21 -1.71 -13.51 -23.03
N GLY A 22 -0.56 -13.61 -22.37
CA GLY A 22 0.26 -14.81 -22.31
C GLY A 22 -0.07 -15.58 -21.04
N GLU A 23 -0.16 -16.91 -21.13
CA GLU A 23 -0.03 -17.76 -19.95
C GLU A 23 1.27 -17.36 -19.24
N GLY A 24 1.13 -16.88 -18.01
CA GLY A 24 2.26 -16.39 -17.24
C GLY A 24 3.36 -17.46 -17.16
N PRO A 25 4.64 -17.06 -17.05
CA PRO A 25 5.70 -18.02 -16.80
C PRO A 25 5.31 -18.91 -15.61
N ALA A 26 5.63 -20.20 -15.67
CA ALA A 26 5.42 -21.12 -14.57
C ALA A 26 5.86 -20.44 -13.27
N ARG A 27 4.94 -20.35 -12.28
CA ARG A 27 5.19 -19.68 -11.01
C ARG A 27 6.47 -20.25 -10.41
N GLY A 28 7.58 -19.56 -10.60
CA GLY A 28 8.80 -19.82 -9.84
C GLY A 28 8.44 -19.72 -8.36
N ALA A 29 9.14 -20.46 -7.50
CA ALA A 29 8.92 -20.32 -6.07
C ALA A 29 8.93 -18.83 -5.71
N PRO A 30 7.89 -18.30 -5.04
CA PRO A 30 7.87 -16.91 -4.68
C PRO A 30 9.14 -16.58 -3.89
N PRO A 31 9.67 -15.35 -3.98
CA PRO A 31 10.73 -14.93 -3.07
C PRO A 31 10.31 -15.22 -1.63
N PRO A 32 11.25 -15.43 -0.68
CA PRO A 32 10.88 -15.67 0.70
C PRO A 32 10.01 -14.51 1.21
N LEU A 33 8.71 -14.77 1.33
CA LEU A 33 7.76 -13.80 1.83
C LEU A 33 7.82 -13.79 3.36
N PRO A 34 7.52 -12.65 4.00
CA PRO A 34 7.28 -12.64 5.43
C PRO A 34 6.16 -13.61 5.79
N ALA A 35 6.19 -14.13 7.02
CA ALA A 35 5.13 -15.00 7.54
C ALA A 35 3.76 -14.34 7.36
N GLY A 36 2.88 -15.03 6.64
CA GLY A 36 1.59 -14.50 6.18
C GLY A 36 0.72 -15.62 5.63
N THR A 37 -0.35 -15.23 4.94
CA THR A 37 -1.34 -16.15 4.40
C THR A 37 -1.72 -15.75 2.97
N GLU A 38 -2.04 -16.74 2.15
CA GLU A 38 -2.65 -16.49 0.84
C GLU A 38 -4.15 -16.23 1.03
N VAL A 39 -4.65 -15.17 0.41
CA VAL A 39 -6.07 -14.78 0.44
C VAL A 39 -6.62 -14.82 -0.98
N GLU A 40 -7.65 -15.63 -1.18
CA GLU A 40 -8.40 -15.74 -2.44
C GLU A 40 -9.55 -14.73 -2.47
N SER A 41 -9.79 -14.13 -3.63
CA SER A 41 -10.90 -13.19 -3.86
C SER A 41 -11.46 -13.34 -5.27
N GLU A 42 -12.60 -12.68 -5.56
CA GLU A 42 -13.15 -12.60 -6.92
C GLU A 42 -12.21 -11.91 -7.93
N HIS A 43 -11.17 -11.23 -7.43
CA HIS A 43 -10.18 -10.52 -8.23
C HIS A 43 -8.83 -11.25 -8.34
N GLY A 44 -8.75 -12.47 -7.81
CA GLY A 44 -7.53 -13.28 -7.76
C GLY A 44 -6.99 -13.44 -6.34
N ALA A 45 -5.83 -14.07 -6.22
CA ALA A 45 -5.13 -14.29 -4.96
C ALA A 45 -4.19 -13.12 -4.63
N PHE A 46 -3.83 -12.95 -3.36
CA PHE A 46 -2.71 -12.12 -2.92
C PHE A 46 -2.13 -12.66 -1.62
N TRP A 47 -0.91 -12.24 -1.26
CA TRP A 47 -0.32 -12.60 0.04
C TRP A 47 -0.58 -11.51 1.07
N LEU A 48 -1.10 -11.89 2.24
CA LEU A 48 -1.42 -11.02 3.35
C LEU A 48 -0.50 -11.30 4.53
N VAL A 49 0.17 -10.26 5.00
CA VAL A 49 0.81 -10.22 6.31
C VAL A 49 -0.06 -9.32 7.19
N GLU A 50 -0.55 -9.85 8.29
CA GLU A 50 -1.35 -9.12 9.28
C GLU A 50 -0.67 -9.18 10.64
N LYS A 51 -0.51 -8.03 11.29
CA LYS A 51 0.10 -7.92 12.62
C LYS A 51 -0.66 -6.90 13.47
N SER A 52 -0.61 -7.09 14.79
CA SER A 52 -0.98 -5.99 15.69
C SER A 52 0.08 -4.89 15.63
N LEU A 53 -0.31 -3.63 15.83
CA LEU A 53 0.66 -2.53 15.90
C LEU A 53 1.66 -2.69 17.06
N ASP A 54 1.25 -3.34 18.14
CA ASP A 54 2.14 -3.63 19.25
C ASP A 54 3.19 -4.67 18.87
N GLU A 55 2.85 -5.66 18.04
CA GLU A 55 3.80 -6.64 17.49
C GLU A 55 4.78 -5.96 16.53
N ALA A 56 4.27 -5.21 15.55
CA ALA A 56 5.10 -4.49 14.59
C ALA A 56 6.06 -3.51 15.29
N ALA A 57 5.63 -2.81 16.34
CA ALA A 57 6.47 -1.90 17.09
C ALA A 57 7.61 -2.59 17.86
N ARG A 58 7.43 -3.84 18.30
CA ARG A 58 8.47 -4.60 19.02
C ARG A 58 9.56 -5.11 18.10
N GLU A 59 9.24 -5.30 16.81
CA GLU A 59 10.20 -5.72 15.80
C GLU A 59 11.13 -4.57 15.36
N GLU A 60 10.66 -3.33 15.49
CA GLU A 60 11.47 -2.12 15.28
C GLU A 60 12.34 -1.81 16.50
N GLU A 61 13.66 -1.64 16.31
CA GLU A 61 14.58 -1.29 17.39
C GLU A 61 14.15 0.02 18.09
N GLY A 62 13.72 -0.09 19.35
CA GLY A 62 13.26 1.06 20.14
C GLY A 62 11.82 1.50 19.88
N GLY A 63 11.06 0.77 19.08
CA GLY A 63 9.66 1.06 18.78
C GLY A 63 8.76 0.93 20.00
N ARG A 64 8.21 2.05 20.47
CA ARG A 64 7.07 2.03 21.41
C ARG A 64 6.01 2.99 20.93
N LEU A 65 4.95 2.43 20.36
CA LEU A 65 3.78 3.20 19.96
C LEU A 65 3.03 3.65 21.22
N ARG A 66 2.66 4.93 21.24
CA ARG A 66 1.81 5.50 22.28
C ARG A 66 0.59 6.10 21.60
N PHE A 67 -0.54 5.44 21.80
CA PHE A 67 -1.82 5.94 21.35
C PHE A 67 -2.48 6.73 22.46
N SER A 68 -2.86 7.98 22.19
CA SER A 68 -3.80 8.70 23.05
C SER A 68 -5.20 8.07 22.94
N ARG A 69 -6.06 8.34 23.92
CA ARG A 69 -7.47 7.95 23.85
C ARG A 69 -8.17 8.73 22.73
N ARG A 70 -9.24 8.14 22.17
CA ARG A 70 -10.12 8.80 21.18
C ARG A 70 -10.63 10.16 21.71
N PRO A 71 -10.96 11.12 20.81
CA PRO A 71 -10.88 11.04 19.35
C PRO A 71 -9.44 11.05 18.84
N TRP A 72 -9.20 10.38 17.71
CA TRP A 72 -7.88 10.38 17.09
C TRP A 72 -7.55 11.76 16.53
N ARG A 73 -6.30 12.17 16.73
CA ARG A 73 -5.76 13.41 16.16
C ARG A 73 -4.44 13.11 15.47
N ILE A 74 -4.30 13.61 14.25
CA ILE A 74 -3.13 13.38 13.41
C ILE A 74 -2.52 14.74 13.05
N ALA A 75 -1.19 14.83 13.08
CA ALA A 75 -0.51 16.07 12.69
C ALA A 75 -0.85 16.39 11.23
N GLY A 76 -1.47 17.55 10.99
CA GLY A 76 -1.66 18.05 9.63
C GLY A 76 -0.34 18.51 9.02
N ALA A 77 -0.30 18.69 7.71
CA ALA A 77 0.87 19.22 7.01
C ALA A 77 1.33 20.61 7.52
N GLY A 78 0.42 21.37 8.14
CA GLY A 78 0.71 22.66 8.79
C GLY A 78 1.11 22.57 10.27
N GLY A 79 1.35 21.37 10.81
CA GLY A 79 1.69 21.13 12.22
C GLY A 79 0.51 21.10 13.18
N GLU A 80 -0.63 21.71 12.82
CA GLU A 80 -1.84 21.69 13.63
C GLU A 80 -2.50 20.30 13.64
N PRO A 81 -2.86 19.73 14.80
CA PRO A 81 -3.50 18.42 14.87
C PRO A 81 -4.96 18.46 14.38
N ILE A 82 -5.27 17.62 13.39
CA ILE A 82 -6.60 17.48 12.77
C ILE A 82 -7.31 16.29 13.42
N GLU A 83 -8.62 16.43 13.72
CA GLU A 83 -9.45 15.31 14.15
C GLU A 83 -9.62 14.31 13.01
N ALA A 84 -9.39 13.03 13.30
CA ALA A 84 -9.33 11.98 12.29
C ALA A 84 -10.28 10.83 12.65
N PRO A 85 -11.58 10.91 12.32
CA PRO A 85 -12.51 9.81 12.57
C PRO A 85 -12.10 8.56 11.76
N ARG A 86 -12.05 7.38 12.39
CA ARG A 86 -11.64 6.09 11.78
C ARG A 86 -10.43 6.23 10.83
N PRO A 87 -9.25 6.59 11.36
CA PRO A 87 -8.10 6.87 10.54
C PRO A 87 -7.43 5.59 10.04
N ILE A 88 -7.23 5.53 8.73
CA ILE A 88 -6.40 4.52 8.08
C ILE A 88 -5.19 5.21 7.46
N PHE A 89 -3.99 4.76 7.82
CA PHE A 89 -2.77 5.15 7.11
C PHE A 89 -2.57 4.19 5.94
N LEU A 90 -2.17 4.72 4.79
CA LEU A 90 -1.91 3.96 3.57
C LEU A 90 -0.56 4.38 3.00
N ASP A 91 0.23 3.37 2.65
CA ASP A 91 1.47 3.51 1.89
C ASP A 91 1.51 2.46 0.78
N LEU A 92 2.10 2.82 -0.36
CA LEU A 92 2.09 2.01 -1.58
C LEU A 92 3.51 1.92 -2.15
N GLU A 93 3.89 0.73 -2.60
CA GLU A 93 5.19 0.49 -3.24
C GLU A 93 5.02 -0.09 -4.64
N THR A 94 5.76 0.49 -5.59
CA THR A 94 5.75 0.09 -7.01
C THR A 94 7.15 -0.27 -7.48
N THR A 95 7.26 -1.05 -8.54
CA THR A 95 8.57 -1.54 -9.01
C THR A 95 9.41 -0.52 -9.79
N GLY A 96 8.91 0.71 -10.01
CA GLY A 96 9.67 1.79 -10.67
C GLY A 96 9.91 1.63 -12.18
N PHE A 97 9.28 0.66 -12.84
CA PHE A 97 9.34 0.49 -14.32
C PHE A 97 8.28 1.32 -15.05
N THR A 98 8.30 1.33 -16.39
CA THR A 98 7.42 2.15 -17.26
C THR A 98 5.91 1.95 -17.03
N ALA A 99 5.50 0.85 -16.39
CA ALA A 99 4.11 0.57 -15.99
C ALA A 99 3.82 0.77 -14.50
N CYS A 100 4.84 1.01 -13.67
CA CYS A 100 4.78 1.14 -12.21
C CYS A 100 3.82 0.15 -11.52
N PRO A 101 3.90 -1.17 -11.80
CA PRO A 101 3.02 -2.15 -11.17
C PRO A 101 3.19 -2.10 -9.65
N LEU A 102 2.06 -2.10 -8.94
CA LEU A 102 2.00 -2.17 -7.50
C LEU A 102 2.43 -3.57 -7.04
N PHE A 103 3.38 -3.66 -6.11
CA PHE A 103 3.77 -4.94 -5.52
C PHE A 103 3.46 -5.03 -4.02
N LEU A 104 3.21 -3.90 -3.36
CA LEU A 104 2.84 -3.85 -1.94
C LEU A 104 1.90 -2.68 -1.68
N ALA A 105 0.80 -2.95 -0.97
CA ALA A 105 -0.03 -1.96 -0.31
C ALA A 105 -0.07 -2.23 1.19
N ALA A 106 0.34 -1.26 2.00
CA ALA A 106 0.36 -1.35 3.45
C ALA A 106 -0.69 -0.41 4.05
N THR A 107 -1.49 -0.92 4.97
CA THR A 107 -2.46 -0.14 5.73
C THR A 107 -2.27 -0.30 7.24
N ILE A 108 -2.49 0.79 7.96
CA ILE A 108 -2.64 0.77 9.42
C ILE A 108 -4.02 1.32 9.76
N ASP A 109 -4.88 0.46 10.31
CA ASP A 109 -6.12 0.87 10.95
C ASP A 109 -5.85 1.19 12.42
N LEU A 110 -5.99 2.46 12.81
CA LEU A 110 -5.76 2.87 14.21
C LEU A 110 -6.87 2.42 15.16
N ASP A 111 -8.10 2.22 14.67
CA ASP A 111 -9.20 1.73 15.49
C ASP A 111 -9.01 0.27 15.90
N SER A 112 -8.64 -0.58 14.95
CA SER A 112 -8.31 -1.98 15.24
C SER A 112 -6.86 -2.18 15.72
N ARG A 113 -6.00 -1.17 15.53
CA ARG A 113 -4.54 -1.24 15.76
C ARG A 113 -3.91 -2.40 15.01
N THR A 114 -4.25 -2.52 13.73
CA THR A 114 -3.77 -3.60 12.86
C THR A 114 -2.97 -3.02 11.71
N LEU A 115 -1.79 -3.59 11.47
CA LEU A 115 -1.01 -3.42 10.26
C LEU A 115 -1.37 -4.55 9.29
N ARG A 116 -1.70 -4.22 8.05
CA ARG A 116 -1.89 -5.17 6.95
C ARG A 116 -0.99 -4.81 5.80
N GLN A 117 -0.22 -5.78 5.33
CA GLN A 117 0.61 -5.65 4.13
C GLN A 117 0.14 -6.66 3.11
N ARG A 118 -0.33 -6.16 1.97
CA ARG A 118 -0.83 -6.97 0.85
C ARG A 118 0.20 -6.95 -0.25
N PHE A 119 0.73 -8.12 -0.59
CA PHE A 119 1.74 -8.28 -1.62
C PHE A 119 1.13 -8.90 -2.88
N ALA A 120 1.47 -8.31 -4.02
CA ALA A 120 1.31 -8.96 -5.31
C ALA A 120 2.64 -9.63 -5.66
N ARG A 121 2.64 -10.97 -5.70
CA ARG A 121 3.85 -11.77 -5.96
C ARG A 121 4.16 -11.89 -7.45
N ASP A 122 3.12 -11.71 -8.27
CA ASP A 122 3.18 -11.65 -9.72
C ASP A 122 2.24 -10.56 -10.26
N TYR A 123 2.34 -10.26 -11.56
CA TYR A 123 1.52 -9.21 -12.21
C TYR A 123 0.00 -9.45 -12.11
N PRO A 124 -0.53 -10.68 -12.33
CA PRO A 124 -1.95 -10.96 -12.15
C PRO A 124 -2.52 -10.63 -10.76
N GLU A 125 -1.72 -10.77 -9.70
CA GLU A 125 -2.15 -10.54 -8.31
C GLU A 125 -2.36 -9.05 -7.97
N GLU A 126 -1.82 -8.12 -8.76
CA GLU A 126 -1.99 -6.67 -8.54
C GLU A 126 -3.47 -6.27 -8.39
N ARG A 127 -4.34 -6.84 -9.22
CA ARG A 127 -5.77 -6.54 -9.20
C ARG A 127 -6.41 -6.91 -7.86
N ALA A 128 -6.03 -8.05 -7.30
CA ALA A 128 -6.56 -8.51 -6.02
C ALA A 128 -6.08 -7.62 -4.87
N VAL A 129 -4.81 -7.20 -4.88
CA VAL A 129 -4.24 -6.26 -3.91
C VAL A 129 -4.96 -4.91 -3.95
N VAL A 130 -5.15 -4.35 -5.15
CA VAL A 130 -5.84 -3.05 -5.33
C VAL A 130 -7.28 -3.13 -4.83
N ALA A 131 -8.01 -4.17 -5.21
CA ALA A 131 -9.41 -4.32 -4.80
C ALA A 131 -9.56 -4.52 -3.28
N ALA A 132 -8.72 -5.37 -2.68
CA ALA A 132 -8.73 -5.59 -1.23
C ALA A 132 -8.35 -4.32 -0.45
N THR A 133 -7.39 -3.54 -0.95
CA THR A 133 -7.00 -2.26 -0.36
C THR A 133 -8.13 -1.23 -0.48
N ALA A 134 -8.74 -1.12 -1.67
CA ALA A 134 -9.87 -0.22 -1.93
C ALA A 134 -11.06 -0.54 -1.01
N GLY A 135 -11.38 -1.82 -0.83
CA GLY A 135 -12.45 -2.28 0.07
C GLY A 135 -12.19 -1.91 1.53
N GLU A 136 -10.95 -2.01 2.00
CA GLU A 136 -10.59 -1.60 3.36
C GLU A 136 -10.70 -0.07 3.54
N ILE A 137 -10.11 0.71 2.64
CA ILE A 137 -10.09 2.17 2.80
C ILE A 137 -11.44 2.83 2.53
N ALA A 138 -12.38 2.16 1.85
CA ALA A 138 -13.73 2.66 1.63
C ALA A 138 -14.50 2.94 2.94
N GLY A 139 -14.15 2.22 4.02
CA GLY A 139 -14.72 2.44 5.35
C GLY A 139 -14.06 3.57 6.17
N ALA A 140 -12.92 4.09 5.71
CA ALA A 140 -12.15 5.09 6.44
C ALA A 140 -12.95 6.39 6.59
N GLY A 141 -12.93 6.97 7.80
CA GLY A 141 -13.41 8.35 7.99
C GLY A 141 -12.31 9.37 7.70
N THR A 142 -11.04 8.94 7.72
CA THR A 142 -9.87 9.74 7.35
C THR A 142 -8.82 8.81 6.75
N LEU A 143 -8.37 9.11 5.55
CA LEU A 143 -7.25 8.42 4.92
C LEU A 143 -6.00 9.28 5.06
N VAL A 144 -4.93 8.71 5.60
CA VAL A 144 -3.64 9.39 5.80
C VAL A 144 -2.60 8.75 4.92
N THR A 145 -1.88 9.57 4.16
CA THR A 145 -0.79 9.13 3.29
C THR A 145 0.38 10.09 3.42
N PHE A 146 1.57 9.66 3.00
CA PHE A 146 2.70 10.56 2.81
C PHE A 146 2.95 10.69 1.30
N ASN A 147 2.94 11.93 0.77
CA ASN A 147 3.04 12.21 -0.67
C ASN A 147 1.94 11.60 -1.56
N GLY A 148 0.81 11.16 -1.02
CA GLY A 148 -0.28 10.57 -1.81
C GLY A 148 -1.20 11.55 -2.53
N ARG A 149 -1.02 12.86 -2.33
CA ARG A 149 -1.73 13.91 -3.09
C ARG A 149 -0.75 14.51 -4.09
N SER A 150 -0.97 14.26 -5.38
CA SER A 150 -0.23 14.84 -6.51
C SER A 150 -1.15 15.72 -7.33
#